data_AF-A0A965PUI2-F1
#
_entry.id   AF-A0A965PUI2-F1
#
_cell.length_a   1.000
_cell.length_b   1.000
_cell.length_c   1.000
_cell.angle_alpha   90.00
_cell.angle_beta   90.00
_cell.angle_gamma   90.00
#
_symmetry.space_group_name_H-M   'P 1'
#
loop_
_entity.id
_entity.type
_entity.pdbx_description
1 polymer ?
#
loop_
_entity_poly.entity_id
_entity_poly.type
_entity_poly.pdbx_seq_one_letter_code
_entity_poly.pdbx_strand_id
1 'polypeptide(L)' 'MAINSRRKGAAGEREFASYLREQGWRKARRTQQYAGDPEGGSGDVVCANFPFHCEVKRCQQIKPEQWMAQAKSDAP' A
#
# COMPACT_ATOMS: atom_id res chain seq x y z
N MET A 1 -17.61 8.80 -10.77
CA MET A 1 -16.66 8.09 -9.87
C MET A 1 -16.81 6.61 -10.09
N ALA A 2 -15.73 5.87 -10.42
CA ALA A 2 -15.83 4.43 -10.64
C ALA A 2 -16.16 3.72 -9.32
N ILE A 3 -17.41 3.28 -9.18
CA ILE A 3 -18.02 2.66 -7.98
C ILE A 3 -17.18 1.51 -7.39
N ASN A 4 -16.31 0.88 -8.18
CA ASN A 4 -15.49 -0.26 -7.78
C ASN A 4 -14.01 0.05 -7.46
N SER A 5 -13.57 1.31 -7.52
CA SER A 5 -12.14 1.65 -7.34
C SER A 5 -11.62 1.32 -5.94
N ARG A 6 -12.40 1.62 -4.89
CA ARG A 6 -11.98 1.40 -3.49
C ARG A 6 -11.88 -0.08 -3.14
N ARG A 7 -12.87 -0.89 -3.51
CA ARG A 7 -12.84 -2.35 -3.27
C ARG A 7 -11.68 -3.01 -4.00
N LYS A 8 -11.39 -2.56 -5.23
CA LYS A 8 -10.27 -3.05 -6.03
C LYS A 8 -8.92 -2.73 -5.39
N GLY A 9 -8.71 -1.49 -4.94
CA GLY A 9 -7.48 -1.10 -4.21
C GLY A 9 -7.28 -1.94 -2.95
N ALA A 10 -8.30 -1.97 -2.08
CA ALA A 10 -8.27 -2.74 -0.85
C ALA A 10 -8.08 -4.26 -1.05
N ALA A 11 -8.47 -4.81 -2.21
CA ALA A 11 -8.17 -6.20 -2.54
C ALA A 11 -6.69 -6.40 -2.92
N GLY A 12 -6.12 -5.47 -3.70
CA GLY A 12 -4.70 -5.49 -4.06
C GLY A 12 -3.79 -5.35 -2.86
N GLU A 13 -4.09 -4.43 -1.96
CA GLU A 13 -3.32 -4.20 -0.73
C GLU A 13 -3.32 -5.43 0.19
N ARG A 14 -4.46 -6.13 0.30
CA ARG A 14 -4.56 -7.38 1.07
C ARG A 14 -3.74 -8.51 0.45
N GLU A 15 -3.78 -8.63 -0.87
CA GLU A 15 -3.01 -9.62 -1.61
C GLU A 15 -1.51 -9.40 -1.43
N PHE A 16 -1.04 -8.15 -1.56
CA PHE A 16 0.35 -7.78 -1.33
C PHE A 16 0.80 -8.04 0.12
N ALA A 17 -0.03 -7.70 1.11
CA ALA A 17 0.26 -8.03 2.51
C ALA A 17 0.31 -9.55 2.75
N SER A 18 -0.50 -10.36 2.06
CA SER A 18 -0.40 -11.83 2.11
C SER A 18 0.93 -12.31 1.54
N TYR A 19 1.29 -11.82 0.36
CA TYR A 19 2.55 -12.13 -0.28
C TYR A 19 3.74 -11.82 0.64
N LEU A 20 3.78 -10.63 1.25
CA LEU A 20 4.85 -10.28 2.21
C LEU A 20 4.91 -11.24 3.40
N ARG A 21 3.75 -11.66 3.95
CA ARG A 21 3.70 -12.65 5.03
C ARG A 21 4.25 -14.01 4.59
N GLU A 22 3.95 -14.44 3.37
CA GLU A 22 4.49 -15.67 2.76
C GLU A 22 6.01 -15.58 2.57
N GLN A 23 6.55 -14.40 2.23
CA GLN A 23 8.00 -14.14 2.14
C GLN A 23 8.70 -14.00 3.51
N GLY A 24 7.98 -14.20 4.62
CA GLY A 24 8.55 -14.15 5.97
C GLY A 24 8.33 -12.84 6.73
N TRP A 25 7.76 -11.82 6.10
CA TRP A 25 7.36 -10.56 6.75
C TRP A 25 6.02 -10.73 7.48
N ARG A 26 5.99 -11.63 8.48
CA ARG A 26 4.76 -12.13 9.12
C ARG A 26 3.85 -11.05 9.72
N LYS A 27 4.40 -9.87 10.04
CA LYS A 27 3.67 -8.71 10.59
C LYS A 27 3.14 -7.74 9.53
N ALA A 28 3.28 -8.06 8.24
CA ALA A 28 2.79 -7.19 7.17
C ALA A 28 1.27 -7.06 7.21
N ARG A 29 0.78 -5.82 7.19
CA ARG A 29 -0.64 -5.47 7.25
C ARG A 29 -0.93 -4.23 6.43
N ARG A 30 -2.17 -4.12 5.91
CA ARG A 30 -2.65 -2.87 5.32
C ARG A 30 -2.75 -1.79 6.40
N THR A 31 -2.47 -0.56 6.03
CA THR A 31 -2.75 0.61 6.87
C THR A 31 -4.25 0.96 6.82
N GLN A 32 -4.70 1.72 7.82
CA GLN A 32 -5.99 2.40 7.78
C GLN A 32 -5.68 3.84 8.17
N GLN A 33 -5.78 4.77 7.23
CA GLN A 33 -5.71 6.19 7.55
C GLN A 33 -7.01 6.56 8.27
N TYR A 34 -6.97 6.57 9.61
CA TYR A 34 -7.96 7.30 10.40
C TYR A 34 -7.57 8.77 10.40
N ALA A 35 -8.58 9.64 10.35
CA ALA A 35 -8.44 11.08 10.17
C ALA A 35 -7.35 11.68 11.10
N GLY A 36 -6.17 11.93 10.54
CA GLY A 36 -5.10 12.67 11.20
C GLY A 36 -4.12 11.89 12.06
N ASP A 37 -4.08 10.55 12.02
CA ASP A 37 -3.10 9.78 12.80
C ASP A 37 -2.00 9.15 11.90
N PRO A 38 -0.78 9.75 11.86
CA PRO A 38 0.35 9.21 11.12
C PRO A 38 0.94 7.94 11.75
N GLU A 39 0.55 7.53 12.96
CA GLU A 39 1.07 6.30 13.58
C GLU A 39 0.68 5.03 12.81
N GLY A 40 -0.32 5.13 11.92
CA GLY A 40 -0.69 4.05 11.00
C GLY A 40 0.34 3.74 9.91
N GLY A 41 1.29 4.66 9.65
CA GLY A 41 2.24 4.64 8.55
C GLY A 41 1.68 5.27 7.27
N SER A 42 2.53 5.97 6.50
CA SER A 42 2.11 6.69 5.29
C SER A 42 1.90 5.80 4.07
N GLY A 43 2.41 4.56 4.07
CA GLY A 43 2.26 3.61 2.96
C GLY A 43 0.99 2.78 3.04
N ASP A 44 0.59 2.17 1.93
CA ASP A 44 -0.58 1.29 1.81
C ASP A 44 -0.44 0.01 2.68
N VAL A 45 0.77 -0.52 2.79
CA VAL A 45 1.11 -1.71 3.57
C VAL A 45 2.35 -1.44 4.42
N VAL A 46 2.30 -1.83 5.69
CA VAL A 46 3.37 -1.63 6.66
C VAL A 46 3.78 -2.94 7.30
N CYS A 47 5.06 -3.05 7.64
CA CYS A 47 5.62 -4.13 8.42
C CYS A 47 6.84 -3.60 9.19
N ALA A 48 6.87 -3.78 10.51
CA ALA A 48 7.85 -3.14 11.38
C ALA A 48 9.33 -3.43 11.03
N ASN A 49 9.60 -4.59 10.42
CA ASN A 49 10.94 -4.99 10.00
C ASN A 49 11.15 -4.93 8.48
N PHE A 50 10.21 -4.34 7.72
CA PHE A 50 10.34 -4.17 6.28
C PHE A 50 10.85 -2.76 5.96
N PRO A 51 12.00 -2.63 5.29
CA PRO A 51 12.69 -1.34 5.17
C PRO A 51 12.15 -0.43 4.05
N PHE A 52 11.10 -0.84 3.33
CA PHE A 52 10.59 -0.09 2.18
C PHE A 52 9.20 0.47 2.43
N HIS A 53 8.98 1.70 1.95
CA HIS A 53 7.65 2.27 1.82
C HIS A 53 6.89 1.56 0.69
N CYS A 54 5.69 1.07 0.99
CA CYS A 54 4.90 0.27 0.05
C CYS A 54 3.70 1.05 -0.46
N GLU A 55 3.64 1.23 -1.78
CA GLU A 55 2.50 1.81 -2.48
C GLU A 55 1.97 0.79 -3.51
N VAL A 56 0.70 0.38 -3.39
CA VAL A 56 0.13 -0.77 -4.11
C VAL A 56 -0.91 -0.31 -5.14
N LYS A 57 -0.66 -0.59 -6.43
CA LYS A 57 -1.58 -0.25 -7.52
C LYS A 57 -2.16 -1.51 -8.18
N ARG A 58 -3.48 -1.70 -8.06
CA ARG A 58 -4.21 -2.79 -8.75
C ARG A 58 -4.89 -2.30 -10.02
N CYS A 59 -4.24 -2.46 -11.16
CA CYS A 59 -4.76 -2.01 -12.46
C CYS A 59 -4.22 -2.84 -13.63
N GLN A 60 -4.90 -2.76 -14.78
CA GLN A 60 -4.47 -3.43 -16.01
C GLN A 60 -3.46 -2.58 -16.80
N GLN A 61 -3.60 -1.26 -16.73
CA GLN A 61 -2.69 -0.31 -17.38
C GLN A 61 -1.67 0.21 -16.37
N ILE A 62 -0.39 0.16 -16.75
CA ILE A 62 0.72 0.63 -15.93
C ILE A 62 0.94 2.13 -16.17
N LYS A 63 1.15 2.91 -15.10
CA LYS A 63 1.45 4.35 -15.14
C LYS A 63 2.67 4.68 -14.25
N PRO A 64 3.86 4.19 -14.62
CA PRO A 64 5.00 4.13 -13.71
C PRO A 64 5.50 5.50 -13.28
N GLU A 65 5.53 6.49 -14.19
CA GLU A 65 5.99 7.85 -13.88
C GLU A 65 5.12 8.53 -12.81
N GLN A 66 3.79 8.41 -12.94
CA GLN A 66 2.84 8.97 -11.98
C GLN A 66 2.95 8.30 -10.61
N TRP A 67 3.08 6.98 -10.59
CA TRP A 67 3.20 6.23 -9.35
C TRP A 67 4.52 6.50 -8.64
N MET A 68 5.61 6.64 -9.39
CA MET A 68 6.91 7.00 -8.85
C MET A 68 6.89 8.42 -8.25
N ALA A 69 6.22 9.37 -8.90
CA ALA A 69 6.06 10.71 -8.36
C ALA A 69 5.30 10.70 -7.02
N GLN A 70 4.21 9.94 -6.93
CA GLN A 70 3.44 9.78 -5.69
C GLN A 70 4.28 9.14 -4.57
N ALA A 71 4.94 8.02 -4.86
CA ALA A 71 5.76 7.31 -3.88
C ALA A 71 6.91 8.18 -3.32
N LYS A 72 7.51 9.04 -4.15
CA LYS A 72 8.53 9.99 -3.70
C LYS A 72 7.97 11.09 -2.79
N SER A 73 6.71 11.48 -2.98
CA SER A 73 6.06 12.51 -2.17
C SER A 73 5.58 11.99 -0.82
N ASP A 74 5.17 10.71 -0.74
CA ASP A 74 4.57 10.10 0.45
C ASP A 74 5.58 9.35 1.33
N ALA A 75 6.76 9.05 0.77
CA ALA A 75 7.87 8.54 1.53
C ALA A 75 8.40 9.63 2.49
N PRO A 76 8.52 9.33 3.80
CA PRO A 76 9.04 10.26 4.80
C PRO A 76 10.54 10.54 4.64
#